data_AF-I1CYL1-F1
#
_entry.id   AF-I1CYL1-F1
#
_cell.length_a   1.000
_cell.length_b   1.000
_cell.length_c   1.000
_cell.angle_alpha   90.00
_cell.angle_beta   90.00
_cell.angle_gamma   90.00
#
_symmetry.space_group_name_H-M   'P 1'
#
loop_
_entity.id
_entity.type
_entity.pdbx_description
1 polymer ?
#
loop_
_entity_poly.entity_id
_entity_poly.type
_entity_poly.pdbx_seq_one_letter_code
_entity_poly.pdbx_strand_id
1 'polypeptide(L)'
;MDGTPHTGFRVEEGAYDHYARSIDPTGDDVGKAADRHVSPHIELSGDGFSVMGAESGFSGAYAARMRGVRDRLSRLGSNWREMADAARRTSANYEVVESEQQGTIQRLGKELG
;
A
#
# COMPACT_ATOMS: atom_id res chain seq x y z
N MET A 1 23.12 22.62 24.91
CA MET A 1 22.78 21.34 24.25
C MET A 1 22.57 20.36 25.38
N ASP A 2 21.32 20.20 25.80
CA ASP A 2 21.00 19.34 26.95
C ASP A 2 21.06 17.89 26.47
N GLY A 3 22.08 17.16 26.92
CA GLY A 3 22.44 15.79 26.53
C GLY A 3 21.43 14.72 26.91
N THR A 4 20.14 15.03 26.84
CA THR A 4 19.06 14.06 26.84
C THR A 4 19.24 13.20 25.58
N PRO A 5 19.51 11.90 25.71
CA PRO A 5 19.40 11.01 24.55
C PRO A 5 17.99 11.20 24.02
N HIS A 6 17.85 11.60 22.76
CA HIS A 6 16.56 11.47 22.08
C HIS A 6 16.23 9.99 22.14
N THR A 7 15.44 9.58 23.14
CA THR A 7 14.90 8.24 23.28
C THR A 7 14.40 7.87 21.90
N GLY A 8 15.00 6.81 21.32
CA GLY A 8 14.65 6.35 19.98
C GLY A 8 13.13 6.23 19.84
N PHE A 9 12.62 6.37 18.63
CA PHE A 9 11.20 6.20 18.32
C PHE A 9 10.69 4.92 18.99
N ARG A 10 9.96 5.07 20.11
CA ARG A 10 9.36 3.96 20.84
C ARG A 10 8.03 3.69 20.17
N VAL A 11 8.03 2.74 19.25
CA VAL A 11 6.82 2.28 18.60
C VAL A 11 6.18 1.22 19.50
N GLU A 12 4.86 1.27 19.67
CA GLU A 12 4.13 0.21 20.38
C GLU A 12 4.31 -1.13 19.65
N GLU A 13 4.53 -2.20 20.42
CA GLU A 13 4.69 -3.55 19.91
C GLU A 13 3.50 -3.90 18.99
N GLY A 14 3.80 -4.35 17.77
CA GLY A 14 2.78 -4.71 16.78
C GLY A 14 2.05 -3.54 16.10
N ALA A 15 2.41 -2.27 16.36
CA ALA A 15 1.74 -1.13 15.72
C ALA A 15 1.86 -1.14 14.19
N TYR A 16 3.04 -1.52 13.67
CA TYR A 16 3.25 -1.64 12.22
C TYR A 16 2.50 -2.82 11.60
N ASP A 17 2.40 -3.94 12.31
CA ASP A 17 1.62 -5.10 11.85
C ASP A 17 0.12 -4.84 11.88
N HIS A 18 -0.36 -4.14 12.92
CA HIS A 18 -1.74 -3.70 12.99
C HIS A 18 -2.06 -2.71 11.87
N TYR A 19 -1.17 -1.75 11.62
CA TYR A 19 -1.29 -0.83 10.49
C TYR A 19 -1.34 -1.58 9.15
N ALA A 20 -0.41 -2.50 8.90
CA ALA A 20 -0.39 -3.31 7.68
C ALA A 20 -1.71 -4.10 7.50
N ARG A 21 -2.19 -4.80 8.54
CA ARG A 21 -3.47 -5.52 8.50
C ARG A 21 -4.67 -4.62 8.24
N SER A 22 -4.63 -3.38 8.72
CA SER A 22 -5.74 -2.44 8.52
C SER A 22 -5.83 -1.91 7.08
N ILE A 23 -4.69 -1.84 6.37
CA ILE A 23 -4.63 -1.25 5.02
C ILE A 23 -4.67 -2.30 3.90
N ASP A 24 -4.29 -3.56 4.16
CA ASP A 24 -4.38 -4.66 3.17
C ASP A 24 -5.77 -4.78 2.52
N PRO A 25 -6.90 -4.77 3.29
CA PRO A 25 -8.23 -4.89 2.70
C PRO A 25 -8.55 -3.72 1.77
N THR A 26 -8.06 -2.52 2.10
CA THR A 26 -8.28 -1.32 1.30
C THR A 26 -7.57 -1.42 -0.05
N GLY A 27 -6.32 -1.91 -0.06
CA GLY A 27 -5.59 -2.15 -1.31
C GLY A 27 -6.29 -3.18 -2.21
N ASP A 28 -6.78 -4.26 -1.62
CA ASP A 28 -7.53 -5.31 -2.33
C ASP A 28 -8.88 -4.82 -2.87
N ASP A 29 -9.61 -4.04 -2.08
CA ASP A 29 -10.91 -3.48 -2.47
C ASP A 29 -10.76 -2.48 -3.61
N VAL A 30 -9.73 -1.63 -3.59
CA VAL A 30 -9.43 -0.70 -4.69
C VAL A 30 -9.12 -1.45 -5.98
N GLY A 31 -8.33 -2.54 -5.90
CA GLY A 31 -8.04 -3.40 -7.05
C GLY A 31 -9.31 -4.04 -7.61
N LYS A 32 -10.12 -4.68 -6.75
CA LYS A 32 -11.38 -5.31 -7.13
C LYS A 32 -12.41 -4.31 -7.66
N ALA A 33 -12.44 -3.08 -7.13
CA ALA A 33 -13.33 -2.03 -7.62
C ALA A 33 -12.97 -1.59 -9.03
N ALA A 34 -11.68 -1.52 -9.36
CA ALA A 34 -11.23 -1.24 -10.72
C ALA A 34 -11.75 -2.32 -11.70
N ASP A 35 -11.62 -3.59 -11.33
CA ASP A 35 -12.06 -4.71 -12.16
C ASP A 35 -13.58 -4.79 -12.27
N ARG A 36 -14.29 -4.60 -11.16
CA ARG A 36 -15.76 -4.76 -11.11
C ARG A 36 -16.52 -3.58 -11.71
N HIS A 37 -16.00 -2.36 -11.57
CA HIS A 37 -16.76 -1.14 -11.90
C HIS A 37 -16.17 -0.35 -13.05
N VAL A 38 -14.93 -0.59 -13.47
CA VAL A 38 -14.29 0.19 -14.55
C VAL A 38 -14.06 -0.67 -15.78
N SER A 39 -13.59 -1.92 -15.63
CA SER A 39 -13.35 -2.82 -16.76
C SER A 39 -14.55 -3.04 -17.69
N PRO A 40 -15.82 -3.16 -17.21
CA PRO A 40 -16.98 -3.29 -18.09
C PRO A 40 -17.23 -2.10 -19.01
N HIS A 41 -16.70 -0.92 -18.69
CA HIS A 41 -16.85 0.29 -19.50
C HIS A 41 -15.72 0.50 -20.51
N ILE A 42 -14.68 -0.34 -20.47
CA ILE A 42 -13.56 -0.31 -21.41
C ILE A 42 -13.93 -1.05 -22.71
N GLU A 43 -14.74 -2.10 -22.59
CA GLU A 43 -15.27 -2.90 -23.70
C GLU A 43 -16.68 -2.41 -24.05
N LEU A 44 -16.77 -1.17 -24.55
CA LEU A 44 -17.99 -0.69 -25.21
C LEU A 44 -18.10 -1.35 -26.59
N SER A 45 -18.50 -2.62 -26.61
CA SER A 45 -18.77 -3.40 -27.83
C SER A 45 -20.27 -3.56 -28.13
N GLY A 46 -21.15 -2.89 -27.36
CA GLY A 46 -22.60 -2.93 -27.57
C GLY A 46 -23.09 -2.03 -28.70
N ASP A 47 -23.96 -2.57 -29.56
CA ASP A 47 -24.55 -1.92 -30.75
C ASP A 47 -25.12 -0.51 -30.51
N GLY A 48 -25.51 -0.17 -29.26
CA GLY A 48 -26.09 1.14 -28.91
C GLY A 48 -25.14 2.35 -28.96
N PHE A 49 -23.82 2.13 -28.91
CA PHE A 49 -22.81 3.21 -29.03
C PHE A 49 -22.08 3.22 -30.38
N SER A 50 -22.28 2.19 -31.20
CA SER A 50 -21.38 1.89 -32.32
C SER A 50 -21.62 2.75 -33.57
N VAL A 51 -22.82 3.33 -33.74
CA VAL A 51 -23.12 4.10 -34.97
C VAL A 51 -22.89 5.60 -34.74
N MET A 52 -23.62 6.26 -33.83
CA MET A 52 -23.40 7.70 -33.54
C MET A 52 -22.12 7.99 -32.73
N GLY A 53 -21.70 7.08 -31.85
CA GLY A 53 -20.52 7.25 -31.00
C GLY A 53 -19.21 7.07 -31.75
N ALA A 54 -19.21 6.29 -32.83
CA ALA A 54 -18.06 6.12 -33.72
C ALA A 54 -17.87 7.32 -34.65
N GLU A 55 -18.95 7.89 -35.20
CA GLU A 55 -18.91 9.08 -36.06
C GLU A 55 -18.42 10.34 -35.32
N SER A 56 -18.65 10.43 -34.01
CA SER A 56 -18.22 11.56 -33.16
C SER A 56 -16.87 11.36 -32.46
N GLY A 57 -16.26 10.17 -32.56
CA GLY A 57 -15.03 9.80 -31.84
C GLY A 57 -15.21 9.64 -30.32
N PHE A 58 -16.44 9.81 -29.80
CA PHE A 58 -16.75 9.77 -28.38
C PHE A 58 -16.53 8.39 -27.76
N SER A 59 -16.90 7.31 -28.46
CA SER A 59 -16.74 5.94 -27.95
C SER A 59 -15.27 5.59 -27.69
N GLY A 60 -14.39 6.00 -28.61
CA GLY A 60 -12.94 5.85 -28.47
C GLY A 60 -12.35 6.67 -27.33
N ALA A 61 -12.74 7.96 -27.23
CA ALA A 61 -12.28 8.85 -26.17
C ALA A 61 -12.74 8.38 -24.77
N TYR A 62 -13.98 7.93 -24.65
CA TYR A 62 -14.53 7.37 -23.41
C TYR A 62 -13.81 6.07 -23.02
N ALA A 63 -13.63 5.13 -23.94
CA ALA A 63 -12.91 3.89 -23.66
C ALA A 63 -11.46 4.16 -23.23
N ALA A 64 -10.77 5.11 -23.89
CA ALA A 64 -9.43 5.54 -23.51
C ALA A 64 -9.40 6.17 -22.10
N ARG A 65 -10.40 7.00 -21.77
CA ARG A 65 -10.55 7.58 -20.43
C ARG A 65 -10.74 6.51 -19.36
N MET A 66 -11.60 5.52 -19.60
CA MET A 66 -11.87 4.43 -18.66
C MET A 66 -10.65 3.53 -18.46
N ARG A 67 -9.87 3.24 -19.52
CA ARG A 67 -8.56 2.58 -19.38
C ARG A 67 -7.62 3.36 -18.47
N GLY A 68 -7.52 4.67 -18.67
CA GLY A 68 -6.69 5.52 -17.81
C GLY A 68 -7.15 5.55 -16.34
N VAL A 69 -8.45 5.44 -16.08
CA VAL A 69 -9.00 5.32 -14.72
C VAL A 69 -8.64 3.96 -14.12
N ARG A 70 -8.81 2.86 -14.87
CA ARG A 70 -8.42 1.51 -14.42
C ARG A 70 -6.94 1.44 -14.06
N ASP A 71 -6.07 1.98 -14.90
CA ASP A 71 -4.62 1.95 -14.66
C ASP A 71 -4.23 2.76 -13.41
N ARG A 72 -4.91 3.89 -13.16
CA ARG A 72 -4.71 4.68 -11.93
C ARG A 72 -5.17 3.93 -10.69
N LEU A 73 -6.32 3.28 -10.73
CA LEU A 73 -6.83 2.50 -9.60
C LEU A 73 -5.94 1.28 -9.33
N SER A 74 -5.46 0.59 -10.37
CA SER A 74 -4.51 -0.51 -10.26
C SER A 74 -3.21 -0.06 -9.57
N ARG A 75 -2.63 1.07 -10.02
CA ARG A 75 -1.46 1.66 -9.37
C ARG A 75 -1.73 2.05 -7.92
N LEU A 76 -2.89 2.63 -7.63
CA LEU A 76 -3.26 2.98 -6.27
C LEU A 76 -3.32 1.73 -5.37
N GLY A 77 -3.97 0.65 -5.82
CA GLY A 77 -3.99 -0.64 -5.12
C GLY A 77 -2.59 -1.22 -4.87
N SER A 78 -1.68 -1.12 -5.85
CA SER A 78 -0.27 -1.51 -5.69
C SER A 78 0.43 -0.71 -4.59
N ASN A 79 0.29 0.63 -4.60
CA ASN A 79 0.92 1.50 -3.61
C ASN A 79 0.45 1.20 -2.19
N TRP A 80 -0.83 0.84 -2.00
CA TRP A 80 -1.35 0.41 -0.70
C TRP A 80 -0.70 -0.88 -0.20
N ARG A 81 -0.49 -1.86 -1.09
CA ARG A 81 0.22 -3.11 -0.76
C ARG A 81 1.70 -2.87 -0.46
N GLU A 82 2.36 -2.02 -1.25
CA GLU A 82 3.76 -1.63 -1.02
C GLU A 82 3.94 -0.95 0.35
N MET A 83 2.96 -0.14 0.75
CA MET A 83 2.96 0.50 2.07
C MET A 83 2.76 -0.51 3.21
N ALA A 84 1.90 -1.52 3.03
CA ALA A 84 1.75 -2.61 3.99
C ALA A 84 3.05 -3.42 4.13
N ASP A 85 3.69 -3.74 3.00
CA ASP A 85 4.97 -4.45 2.98
C ASP A 85 6.10 -3.63 3.64
N ALA A 86 6.12 -2.31 3.42
CA ALA A 86 7.06 -1.41 4.08
C ALA A 86 6.85 -1.41 5.60
N ALA A 87 5.60 -1.34 6.07
CA ALA A 87 5.29 -1.40 7.50
C ALA A 87 5.76 -2.72 8.12
N ARG A 88 5.49 -3.88 7.50
CA ARG A 88 5.96 -5.18 7.99
C ARG A 88 7.50 -5.26 8.05
N ARG A 89 8.18 -4.74 7.03
CA ARG A 89 9.66 -4.65 7.04
C ARG A 89 10.18 -3.77 8.17
N THR A 90 9.51 -2.65 8.43
CA THR A 90 9.87 -1.78 9.56
C THR A 90 9.66 -2.49 10.89
N SER A 91 8.56 -3.24 11.06
CA SER A 91 8.31 -4.06 12.26
C SER A 91 9.45 -5.05 12.51
N ALA A 92 9.81 -5.85 11.51
CA ALA A 92 10.89 -6.82 11.61
C ALA A 92 12.26 -6.19 11.94
N ASN A 93 12.56 -5.01 11.37
CA ASN A 93 13.78 -4.29 11.70
C ASN A 93 13.81 -3.82 13.15
N TYR A 94 12.67 -3.36 13.69
CA TYR A 94 12.58 -2.97 15.11
C TYR A 94 12.84 -4.16 16.04
N GLU A 95 12.25 -5.32 15.76
CA GLU A 95 12.47 -6.55 16.54
C GLU A 95 13.95 -6.95 16.57
N VAL A 96 14.64 -6.87 15.42
CA VAL A 96 16.07 -7.17 15.32
C VAL A 96 16.90 -6.19 16.17
N VAL A 97 16.65 -4.89 16.04
CA VAL A 97 17.39 -3.87 16.81
C VAL A 97 17.15 -4.01 18.31
N GLU A 98 15.92 -4.28 18.74
CA GLU A 98 15.60 -4.49 20.15
C GLU A 98 16.32 -5.73 20.72
N SER A 99 16.29 -6.84 19.98
CA SER A 99 17.02 -8.07 20.34
C SER A 99 18.54 -7.84 20.45
N GLU A 100 19.14 -7.11 19.50
CA GLU A 100 20.58 -6.78 19.53
C GLU A 100 20.95 -5.89 20.73
N GLN A 101 20.11 -4.90 21.05
CA GLN A 101 20.30 -4.04 22.21
C GLN A 101 20.17 -4.82 23.51
N GLN A 102 19.16 -5.69 23.63
CA GLN A 102 18.96 -6.53 24.80
C GLN A 102 20.14 -7.49 25.01
N GLY A 103 20.64 -8.13 23.95
CA GLY A 103 21.82 -9.00 24.01
C GLY A 103 23.11 -8.25 24.37
N THR A 104 23.22 -6.99 23.96
CA THR A 104 24.35 -6.12 24.34
C THR A 104 24.29 -5.73 25.81
N ILE A 105 23.13 -5.32 26.31
CA ILE A 105 22.91 -5.00 27.73
C ILE A 105 23.18 -6.22 28.62
N GLN A 106 22.71 -7.41 28.23
CA GLN A 106 22.96 -8.65 28.99
C GLN A 106 24.45 -9.02 29.05
N ARG A 107 25.22 -8.78 27.97
CA ARG A 107 26.68 -8.99 27.97
C ARG A 107 27.38 -8.01 28.88
N LEU A 108 27.10 -6.72 28.74
CA LEU A 108 27.66 -5.67 29.60
C LEU A 108 27.35 -5.92 31.08
N GLY A 109 26.13 -6.36 31.40
CA GLY A 109 25.75 -6.71 32.77
C GLY A 109 26.48 -7.93 33.34
N LYS A 110 26.95 -8.85 32.50
CA LYS A 110 27.78 -10.01 32.92
C LYS A 110 29.27 -9.66 33.03
N GLU A 111 29.75 -8.69 32.26
CA GLU A 111 31.16 -8.25 32.29
C GLU A 111 31.45 -7.25 33.41
N LEU A 112 30.42 -6.54 33.89
CA LEU A 112 30.53 -5.54 34.95
C LEU A 112 30.14 -6.04 36.35
N GLY A 113 29.59 -7.25 36.47
CA GLY A 113 29.20 -7.88 37.74
C GLY A 113 30.13 -9.03 38.11
#